data_AF-A0AAE2Y7R6-F1
#
_entry.id   AF-A0AAE2Y7R6-F1
#
_cell.length_a   1.000
_cell.length_b   1.000
_cell.length_c   1.000
_cell.angle_alpha   90.00
_cell.angle_beta   90.00
_cell.angle_gamma   90.00
#
_symmetry.space_group_name_H-M   'P 1'
#
loop_
_entity.id
_entity.type
_entity.pdbx_description
1 polymer ?
#
loop_
_entity_poly.entity_id
_entity_poly.type
_entity_poly.pdbx_seq_one_letter_code
_entity_poly.pdbx_strand_id
1 'polypeptide(L)'
;MLRSPLVEKLLEDVERNKGNWNSKGVAILDINNTIIGLKGEVPKEYLDYYTKFPISEMHEGDSIHNRNSFLMRVTEKTAVVVVLSDEHFARLAAINLRGRISALHDFYLLDLDGGDRERLLRGKIIKGQTSILDGVLEKIKTGEVAADIAINEWLNTLINKIKTTT
;
A
#
# COMPACT_ATOMS: atom_id res chain seq x y z
N MET A 1 -8.94 -3.15 -9.11
CA MET A 1 -7.84 -3.66 -8.26
C MET A 1 -8.30 -4.98 -7.67
N LEU A 2 -7.61 -6.09 -7.95
CA LEU A 2 -7.82 -7.35 -7.22
C LEU A 2 -7.35 -7.08 -5.78
N ARG A 3 -8.28 -7.08 -4.82
CA ARG A 3 -7.96 -6.83 -3.43
C ARG A 3 -7.53 -8.14 -2.79
N SER A 4 -6.39 -8.12 -2.09
CA SER A 4 -5.96 -9.25 -1.26
C SER A 4 -7.05 -9.54 -0.21
N PRO A 5 -7.41 -10.81 0.06
CA PRO A 5 -8.36 -11.15 1.12
C PRO A 5 -7.96 -10.57 2.49
N LEU A 6 -6.65 -10.43 2.73
CA LEU A 6 -6.14 -9.77 3.93
C LEU A 6 -6.53 -8.28 3.94
N VAL A 7 -6.31 -7.55 2.85
CA VAL A 7 -6.63 -6.12 2.76
C VAL A 7 -8.13 -5.88 2.95
N GLU A 8 -8.99 -6.74 2.39
CA GLU A 8 -10.44 -6.64 2.61
C GLU A 8 -10.83 -6.85 4.06
N LYS A 9 -10.25 -7.86 4.72
CA LYS A 9 -10.45 -8.09 6.16
C LYS A 9 -10.01 -6.86 6.98
N LEU A 10 -8.83 -6.31 6.72
CA LEU A 10 -8.32 -5.15 7.45
C LEU A 10 -9.19 -3.90 7.26
N LEU A 11 -9.72 -3.68 6.05
CA LEU A 11 -10.69 -2.62 5.80
C LEU A 11 -11.98 -2.83 6.61
N GLU A 12 -12.44 -4.07 6.77
CA GLU A 12 -13.56 -4.41 7.65
C GLU A 12 -13.24 -4.21 9.13
N ASP A 13 -12.04 -4.53 9.57
CA ASP A 13 -11.63 -4.37 10.96
C ASP A 13 -11.59 -2.88 11.34
N VAL A 14 -11.13 -2.01 10.46
CA VAL A 14 -11.24 -0.54 10.64
C VAL A 14 -12.70 -0.13 10.71
N GLU A 15 -13.55 -0.66 9.83
CA GLU A 15 -14.99 -0.36 9.82
C GLU A 15 -15.68 -0.76 11.13
N ARG A 16 -15.34 -1.92 11.70
CA ARG A 16 -15.93 -2.43 12.94
C ARG A 16 -15.44 -1.67 14.17
N ASN A 17 -14.20 -1.18 14.16
CA ASN A 17 -13.55 -0.62 15.35
C ASN A 17 -13.65 0.91 15.48
N LYS A 18 -14.03 1.64 14.44
CA LYS A 18 -14.30 3.10 14.55
C LYS A 18 -15.56 3.44 15.37
N GLY A 19 -16.35 2.43 15.74
CA GLY A 19 -17.64 2.57 16.44
C GLY A 19 -18.84 2.54 15.50
N ASN A 20 -20.01 2.94 16.00
CA ASN A 20 -21.30 2.80 15.32
C ASN A 20 -21.55 3.82 14.18
N TRP A 21 -20.51 4.50 13.71
CA TRP A 21 -20.63 5.57 12.72
C TRP A 21 -20.33 5.03 11.33
N ASN A 22 -21.18 5.23 10.34
CA ASN A 22 -20.92 4.75 8.97
C ASN A 22 -19.88 5.65 8.28
N SER A 23 -18.83 5.03 7.70
CA SER A 23 -17.88 5.77 6.85
C SER A 23 -18.47 5.92 5.46
N LYS A 24 -18.13 7.03 4.82
CA LYS A 24 -18.20 7.15 3.37
C LYS A 24 -17.10 6.33 2.71
N GLY A 25 -15.91 6.33 3.29
CA GLY A 25 -14.81 5.48 2.83
C GLY A 25 -13.67 5.34 3.81
N VAL A 26 -12.84 4.33 3.55
CA VAL A 26 -11.62 3.99 4.29
C VAL A 26 -10.52 3.71 3.29
N ALA A 27 -9.32 4.22 3.52
CA ALA A 27 -8.12 3.88 2.78
C ALA A 27 -7.03 3.40 3.74
N ILE A 28 -6.28 2.39 3.33
CA ILE A 28 -5.06 1.93 4.00
C ILE A 28 -3.89 2.47 3.19
N LEU A 29 -2.94 3.11 3.88
CA LEU A 29 -1.75 3.70 3.31
C LEU A 29 -0.50 3.02 3.89
N ASP A 30 0.56 2.91 3.09
CA ASP A 30 1.90 2.72 3.62
C ASP A 30 2.45 4.04 4.21
N ILE A 31 3.58 3.96 4.92
CA ILE A 31 4.28 5.16 5.45
C ILE A 31 4.68 6.18 4.39
N ASN A 32 4.71 5.82 3.11
CA ASN A 32 5.04 6.71 1.99
C ASN A 32 3.79 7.31 1.33
N ASN A 33 2.63 7.21 1.97
CA ASN A 33 1.32 7.64 1.45
C ASN A 33 0.84 6.85 0.20
N THR A 34 1.40 5.68 -0.06
CA THR A 34 0.93 4.78 -1.12
C THR A 34 -0.32 4.05 -0.65
N ILE A 35 -1.40 4.15 -1.42
CA ILE A 35 -2.66 3.46 -1.11
C ILE A 35 -2.47 1.96 -1.32
N ILE A 36 -2.60 1.16 -0.27
CA ILE A 36 -2.61 -0.31 -0.27
C ILE A 36 -4.02 -0.81 -0.57
N GLY A 37 -5.00 -0.32 0.18
CA GLY A 37 -6.40 -0.71 0.11
C GLY A 37 -7.34 0.47 0.18
N LEU A 38 -8.55 0.32 -0.36
CA LEU A 38 -9.59 1.35 -0.33
C LEU A 38 -10.95 0.67 -0.22
N LYS A 39 -11.90 1.24 0.53
CA LYS A 39 -13.29 0.80 0.64
C LYS A 39 -14.19 2.03 0.63
N GLY A 40 -15.29 1.99 -0.12
CA GLY A 40 -16.19 3.14 -0.26
C GLY A 40 -15.55 4.31 -1.01
N GLU A 41 -16.01 5.52 -0.71
CA GLU A 41 -15.60 6.76 -1.34
C GLU A 41 -14.63 7.54 -0.44
N VAL A 42 -13.38 7.64 -0.87
CA VAL A 42 -12.37 8.51 -0.26
C VAL A 42 -11.99 9.58 -1.29
N PRO A 43 -12.55 10.80 -1.19
CA PRO A 43 -12.23 11.87 -2.13
C PRO A 43 -10.73 12.17 -2.18
N LYS A 44 -10.19 12.36 -3.39
CA LYS A 44 -8.77 12.59 -3.63
C LYS A 44 -8.22 13.78 -2.84
N GLU A 45 -9.04 14.82 -2.63
CA GLU A 45 -8.69 16.00 -1.84
C GLU A 45 -8.21 15.68 -0.41
N TYR A 46 -8.77 14.64 0.22
CA TYR A 46 -8.32 14.23 1.55
C TYR A 46 -6.97 13.51 1.48
N LEU A 47 -6.78 12.65 0.48
CA LEU A 47 -5.50 11.95 0.28
C LEU A 47 -4.38 12.95 0.00
N ASP A 48 -4.61 13.91 -0.92
CA ASP A 48 -3.67 14.98 -1.27
C ASP A 48 -3.40 15.93 -0.08
N TYR A 49 -4.37 16.13 0.83
CA TYR A 49 -4.15 16.87 2.06
C TYR A 49 -3.17 16.13 2.99
N TYR A 50 -3.36 14.82 3.15
CA TYR A 50 -2.59 14.01 4.10
C TYR A 50 -1.17 13.70 3.64
N THR A 51 -0.86 13.77 2.33
CA THR A 51 0.52 13.60 1.84
C THR A 51 1.50 14.65 2.37
N LYS A 52 1.00 15.76 2.91
CA LYS A 52 1.81 16.84 3.52
C LYS A 52 2.39 16.43 4.88
N PHE A 53 1.88 15.36 5.48
CA PHE A 53 2.29 14.92 6.81
C PHE A 53 3.10 13.61 6.70
N PRO A 54 4.33 13.57 7.23
CA PRO A 54 5.14 12.37 7.24
C PRO A 54 4.58 11.35 8.23
N ILE A 55 3.91 10.30 7.74
CA ILE A 55 3.36 9.22 8.58
C ILE A 55 4.45 8.57 9.43
N SER A 56 5.68 8.49 8.91
CA SER A 56 6.84 7.93 9.61
C SER A 56 7.20 8.65 10.92
N GLU A 57 6.80 9.90 11.09
CA GLU A 57 7.07 10.71 12.30
C GLU A 57 5.95 10.63 13.36
N MET A 58 4.79 10.06 13.02
CA MET A 58 3.66 9.91 13.93
C MET A 58 3.86 8.70 14.86
N HIS A 59 3.34 8.67 16.08
CA HIS A 59 3.30 7.41 16.86
C HIS A 59 2.07 6.58 16.51
N GLU A 60 2.08 5.28 16.80
CA GLU A 60 0.89 4.45 16.66
C GLU A 60 -0.28 5.05 17.46
N GLY A 61 -1.43 5.21 16.81
CA GLY A 61 -2.63 5.83 17.36
C GLY A 61 -2.65 7.37 17.29
N ASP A 62 -1.56 8.02 16.88
CA ASP A 62 -1.60 9.45 16.56
C ASP A 62 -2.51 9.68 15.35
N SER A 63 -3.22 10.81 15.36
CA SER A 63 -4.18 11.14 14.31
C SER A 63 -4.13 12.61 13.91
N ILE A 64 -4.35 12.86 12.63
CA ILE A 64 -4.43 14.18 12.02
C ILE A 64 -5.82 14.32 11.41
N HIS A 65 -6.50 15.42 11.70
CA HIS A 65 -7.88 15.64 11.29
C HIS A 65 -7.99 16.66 10.16
N ASN A 66 -8.96 16.45 9.27
CA ASN A 66 -9.39 17.40 8.26
C ASN A 66 -10.88 17.24 7.98
N ARG A 67 -11.69 18.20 8.46
CA ARG A 67 -13.16 18.17 8.36
C ARG A 67 -13.72 16.83 8.87
N ASN A 68 -14.58 16.19 8.08
CA ASN A 68 -15.17 14.87 8.27
C ASN A 68 -14.21 13.69 7.96
N SER A 69 -12.90 13.89 7.99
CA SER A 69 -11.92 12.83 7.80
C SER A 69 -10.80 12.88 8.84
N PHE A 70 -10.12 11.76 9.01
CA PHE A 70 -8.86 11.70 9.77
C PHE A 70 -7.90 10.69 9.16
N LEU A 71 -6.61 10.96 9.31
CA LEU A 71 -5.50 10.04 9.14
C LEU A 71 -5.09 9.53 10.53
N MET A 72 -4.83 8.23 10.67
CA MET A 72 -4.28 7.64 11.89
C MET A 72 -3.18 6.64 11.56
N ARG A 73 -2.04 6.72 12.26
CA ARG A 73 -1.02 5.67 12.16
C ARG A 73 -1.50 4.45 12.95
N VAL A 74 -1.49 3.28 12.32
CA VAL A 74 -1.97 2.03 12.93
C VAL A 74 -0.83 1.16 13.40
N THR A 75 0.25 1.10 12.62
CA THR A 75 1.46 0.34 12.91
C THR A 75 2.70 1.16 12.56
N GLU A 76 3.88 0.55 12.69
CA GLU A 76 5.11 1.15 12.21
C GLU A 76 5.14 1.41 10.70
N LYS A 77 4.48 0.62 9.85
CA LYS A 77 4.56 0.81 8.38
C LYS A 77 3.25 1.17 7.70
N THR A 78 2.14 1.21 8.43
CA THR A 78 0.81 1.47 7.85
C THR A 78 0.00 2.50 8.63
N ALA A 79 -0.84 3.21 7.88
CA ALA A 79 -1.80 4.17 8.38
C ALA A 79 -3.15 3.99 7.69
N VAL A 80 -4.18 4.60 8.28
CA VAL A 80 -5.54 4.58 7.74
C VAL A 80 -6.08 5.98 7.60
N VAL A 81 -6.78 6.22 6.50
CA VAL A 81 -7.61 7.41 6.31
C VAL A 81 -9.06 6.97 6.36
N VAL A 82 -9.85 7.63 7.20
CA VAL A 82 -11.29 7.36 7.33
C VAL A 82 -12.05 8.64 7.02
N VAL A 83 -13.04 8.54 6.13
CA VAL A 83 -13.95 9.63 5.76
C VAL A 83 -15.35 9.29 6.24
N LEU A 84 -15.96 10.17 7.03
CA LEU A 84 -17.31 10.02 7.58
C LEU A 84 -18.27 11.05 6.98
N SER A 85 -19.53 11.00 7.41
CA SER A 85 -20.55 11.98 6.98
C SER A 85 -20.33 13.37 7.57
N ASP A 86 -19.80 13.45 8.79
CA ASP A 86 -19.70 14.68 9.58
C ASP A 86 -18.36 14.77 10.35
N GLU A 87 -17.90 15.99 10.62
CA GLU A 87 -16.67 16.28 11.38
C GLU A 87 -16.73 15.77 12.83
N HIS A 88 -17.86 15.92 13.50
CA HIS A 88 -18.03 15.44 14.86
C HIS A 88 -17.84 13.91 14.95
N PHE A 89 -18.41 13.18 13.99
CA PHE A 89 -18.23 11.74 13.90
C PHE A 89 -16.80 11.34 13.54
N ALA A 90 -16.10 12.13 12.71
CA ALA A 90 -14.67 11.91 12.44
C ALA A 90 -13.82 11.94 13.71
N ARG A 91 -14.06 12.90 14.60
CA ARG A 91 -13.35 13.01 15.87
C ARG A 91 -13.67 11.84 16.81
N LEU A 92 -14.94 11.50 16.97
CA LEU A 92 -15.36 10.36 17.80
C LEU A 92 -14.83 9.01 17.27
N ALA A 93 -14.87 8.84 15.95
CA ALA A 93 -14.37 7.65 15.28
C ALA A 93 -12.86 7.46 15.50
N ALA A 94 -12.08 8.54 15.40
CA ALA A 94 -10.64 8.48 15.70
C ALA A 94 -10.39 8.10 17.16
N ILE A 95 -11.11 8.70 18.12
CA ILE A 95 -10.96 8.35 19.55
C ILE A 95 -11.28 6.86 19.79
N ASN A 96 -12.38 6.37 19.22
CA ASN A 96 -12.76 4.96 19.32
C ASN A 96 -11.72 4.03 18.72
N LEU A 97 -11.24 4.34 17.52
CA LEU A 97 -10.28 3.52 16.81
C LEU A 97 -8.94 3.49 17.56
N ARG A 98 -8.49 4.64 18.10
CA ARG A 98 -7.30 4.72 18.95
C ARG A 98 -7.44 3.89 20.22
N GLY A 99 -8.59 3.97 20.91
CA GLY A 99 -8.87 3.16 22.09
C GLY A 99 -8.95 1.66 21.82
N ARG A 100 -9.14 1.27 20.56
CA ARG A 100 -9.21 -0.12 20.08
C ARG A 100 -8.08 -0.47 19.12
N ILE A 101 -6.95 0.22 19.20
CA ILE A 101 -5.85 0.00 18.25
C ILE A 101 -5.30 -1.42 18.31
N SER A 102 -5.37 -2.08 19.48
CA SER A 102 -5.02 -3.50 19.63
C SER A 102 -5.91 -4.44 18.81
N ALA A 103 -7.14 -4.06 18.49
CA ALA A 103 -8.02 -4.81 17.59
C ALA A 103 -7.58 -4.72 16.11
N LEU A 104 -6.62 -3.85 15.79
CA LEU A 104 -6.02 -3.70 14.48
C LEU A 104 -4.67 -4.44 14.37
N HIS A 105 -4.38 -5.37 15.29
CA HIS A 105 -3.11 -6.12 15.31
C HIS A 105 -2.79 -6.84 13.99
N ASP A 106 -3.81 -7.28 13.25
CA ASP A 106 -3.61 -7.94 11.96
C ASP A 106 -2.98 -7.03 10.89
N PHE A 107 -2.92 -5.71 11.11
CA PHE A 107 -2.13 -4.81 10.26
C PHE A 107 -0.64 -5.14 10.27
N TYR A 108 -0.08 -5.72 11.34
CA TYR A 108 1.32 -6.16 11.35
C TYR A 108 1.61 -7.26 10.32
N LEU A 109 0.58 -7.99 9.84
CA LEU A 109 0.75 -8.94 8.74
C LEU A 109 1.13 -8.22 7.43
N LEU A 110 0.63 -7.00 7.20
CA LEU A 110 1.07 -6.18 6.06
C LEU A 110 2.53 -5.72 6.21
N ASP A 111 2.96 -5.47 7.45
CA ASP A 111 4.32 -5.04 7.75
C ASP A 111 5.35 -6.17 7.55
N LEU A 112 4.93 -7.42 7.81
CA LEU A 112 5.70 -8.66 7.66
C LEU A 112 5.76 -9.15 6.20
N ASP A 113 4.67 -9.00 5.44
CA ASP A 113 4.66 -9.24 3.99
C ASP A 113 5.50 -8.19 3.21
N GLY A 114 6.10 -7.25 3.94
CA GLY A 114 7.16 -6.36 3.50
C GLY A 114 6.71 -5.27 2.53
N GLY A 115 5.41 -5.09 2.28
CA GLY A 115 4.94 -4.25 1.15
C GLY A 115 5.47 -4.69 -0.23
N ASP A 116 6.38 -5.67 -0.27
CA ASP A 116 7.11 -6.13 -1.44
C ASP A 116 6.24 -7.04 -2.26
N ARG A 117 5.32 -7.82 -1.67
CA ARG A 117 4.39 -8.62 -2.46
C ARG A 117 3.45 -7.75 -3.30
N GLU A 118 2.96 -6.62 -2.75
CA GLU A 118 2.16 -5.67 -3.52
C GLU A 118 3.00 -4.71 -4.38
N ARG A 119 4.22 -4.33 -3.97
CA ARG A 119 5.18 -3.61 -4.85
C ARG A 119 5.65 -4.47 -6.01
N LEU A 120 5.81 -5.78 -5.85
CA LEU A 120 6.10 -6.73 -6.93
C LEU A 120 4.88 -6.90 -7.86
N LEU A 121 3.66 -6.88 -7.30
CA LEU A 121 2.42 -6.90 -8.10
C LEU A 121 2.19 -5.57 -8.84
N ARG A 122 2.53 -4.42 -8.25
CA ARG A 122 2.47 -3.09 -8.90
C ARG A 122 3.67 -2.81 -9.82
N GLY A 123 4.83 -3.37 -9.52
CA GLY A 123 6.08 -3.31 -10.29
C GLY A 123 6.03 -4.09 -11.60
N LYS A 124 5.04 -4.99 -11.77
CA LYS A 124 4.69 -5.55 -13.08
C LYS A 124 4.12 -4.52 -14.07
N ILE A 125 3.89 -3.28 -13.65
CA ILE A 125 3.53 -2.15 -14.52
C ILE A 125 4.70 -1.15 -14.62
N ILE A 126 5.95 -1.62 -14.62
CA ILE A 126 7.04 -0.87 -15.26
C ILE A 126 7.08 -1.32 -16.72
N LYS A 127 6.27 -0.65 -17.55
CA LYS A 127 6.39 -0.66 -19.01
C LYS A 127 7.81 -0.21 -19.37
N GLY A 128 8.72 -1.15 -19.62
CA GLY A 128 10.05 -0.84 -20.14
C GLY A 128 11.14 -1.91 -19.99
N GLN A 129 11.02 -2.86 -19.05
CA GLN A 129 12.06 -3.90 -18.84
C GLN A 129 11.63 -5.33 -19.18
N THR A 130 10.35 -5.57 -19.45
CA THR A 130 9.79 -6.89 -19.74
C THR A 130 10.25 -7.48 -21.08
N SER A 131 10.51 -6.67 -22.13
CA SER A 131 10.74 -7.24 -23.47
C SER A 131 12.01 -8.09 -23.62
N ILE A 132 13.05 -7.84 -22.81
CA ILE A 132 14.33 -8.56 -22.93
C ILE A 132 14.31 -9.82 -22.07
N LEU A 133 13.79 -9.74 -20.83
CA LEU A 133 13.65 -10.89 -19.95
C LEU A 133 12.66 -11.92 -20.52
N ASP A 134 11.54 -11.46 -21.08
CA ASP A 134 10.54 -12.36 -21.64
C ASP A 134 11.09 -13.11 -22.87
N GLY A 135 11.90 -12.45 -23.71
CA GLY A 135 12.56 -13.08 -24.85
C GLY A 135 13.65 -14.10 -24.46
N VAL A 136 14.37 -13.85 -23.36
CA VAL A 136 15.36 -14.79 -22.81
C VAL A 136 14.68 -16.01 -22.20
N LEU A 137 13.57 -15.80 -21.47
CA LEU A 137 12.79 -16.89 -20.87
C LEU A 137 12.12 -17.79 -21.91
N GLU A 138 11.66 -17.23 -23.03
CA GLU A 138 11.15 -18.00 -24.18
C GLU A 138 12.23 -18.93 -24.75
N LYS A 139 13.45 -18.42 -25.02
CA LYS A 139 14.57 -19.22 -25.55
C LYS A 139 15.01 -20.36 -24.64
N ILE A 140 14.94 -20.16 -23.32
CA ILE A 140 15.24 -21.21 -22.34
C ILE A 140 14.14 -22.28 -22.36
N LYS A 141 12.87 -21.86 -22.43
CA LYS A 141 11.72 -22.78 -22.47
C LYS A 141 11.65 -23.60 -23.75
N THR A 142 12.02 -23.02 -24.88
CA THR A 142 12.08 -23.73 -26.18
C THR A 142 13.35 -24.58 -26.33
N GLY A 143 14.29 -24.49 -25.38
CA GLY A 143 15.54 -25.25 -25.39
C GLY A 143 16.57 -24.74 -26.40
N GLU A 144 16.38 -23.54 -26.96
CA GLU A 144 17.33 -22.93 -27.91
C GLU A 144 18.65 -22.54 -27.24
N VAL A 145 18.62 -22.21 -25.95
CA VAL A 145 19.80 -21.80 -25.18
C VAL A 145 19.75 -22.39 -23.77
N ALA A 146 20.88 -22.88 -23.28
CA ALA A 146 21.02 -23.33 -21.91
C ALA A 146 20.82 -22.16 -20.92
N ALA A 147 20.13 -22.42 -19.80
CA ALA A 147 19.67 -21.38 -18.88
C ALA A 147 20.82 -20.53 -18.30
N ASP A 148 21.95 -21.16 -18.03
CA ASP A 148 23.18 -20.54 -17.54
C ASP A 148 23.79 -19.54 -18.54
N ILE A 149 23.79 -19.89 -19.83
CA ILE A 149 24.29 -19.02 -20.90
C ILE A 149 23.35 -17.82 -21.11
N ALA A 150 22.04 -18.10 -21.17
CA ALA A 150 21.02 -17.10 -21.43
C ALA A 150 20.91 -16.04 -20.31
N ILE A 151 21.07 -16.47 -19.05
CA ILE A 151 21.10 -15.56 -17.89
C ILE A 151 22.35 -14.66 -17.92
N ASN A 152 23.52 -15.22 -18.27
CA ASN A 152 24.76 -14.45 -18.34
C ASN A 152 24.75 -13.42 -19.47
N GLU A 153 24.22 -13.76 -20.64
CA GLU A 153 24.04 -12.79 -21.74
C GLU A 153 23.10 -11.65 -21.36
N TRP A 154 22.01 -11.97 -20.65
CA TRP A 154 21.07 -10.97 -20.17
C TRP A 154 21.72 -10.00 -19.16
N LEU A 155 22.44 -10.54 -18.16
CA LEU A 155 23.15 -9.73 -17.17
C LEU A 155 24.17 -8.79 -17.82
N ASN A 156 24.94 -9.27 -18.79
CA ASN A 156 25.92 -8.45 -19.52
C ASN A 156 25.25 -7.34 -20.33
N THR A 157 24.11 -7.63 -20.96
CA THR A 157 23.34 -6.65 -21.73
C THR A 157 22.75 -5.56 -20.82
N LEU A 158 22.28 -5.95 -19.63
CA LEU A 158 21.77 -5.03 -18.61
C LEU A 158 22.88 -4.11 -18.08
N ILE A 159 24.03 -4.67 -17.71
CA ILE A 159 25.19 -3.92 -17.20
C ILE A 159 25.68 -2.90 -18.23
N ASN A 160 25.75 -3.30 -19.51
CA ASN A 160 26.16 -2.40 -20.59
C ASN A 160 25.16 -1.25 -20.81
N LYS A 161 23.85 -1.52 -20.75
CA LYS A 161 22.83 -0.47 -20.82
C LYS A 161 22.95 0.54 -19.68
N ILE A 162 23.22 0.07 -18.46
CA ILE A 162 23.38 0.95 -17.30
C ILE A 162 24.61 1.84 -17.47
N LYS A 163 25.74 1.27 -17.93
CA LYS A 163 26.98 2.02 -18.20
C LYS A 163 26.84 3.08 -19.30
N THR A 164 25.98 2.89 -20.29
CA THR A 164 25.75 3.87 -21.37
C THR A 164 24.80 5.01 -20.99
N THR A 165 24.14 4.94 -19.82
CA THR A 165 23.14 5.93 -19.38
C THR A 165 23.66 6.87 -18.28
N THR A 166 24.89 6.64 -17.79
CA THR A 166 25.68 7.50 -16.88
C THR A 166 26.77 8.22 -17.65
#